data_AF-A0A239KSR7-F1
#
_entry.id   AF-A0A239KSR7-F1
#
_cell.length_a   1.000
_cell.length_b   1.000
_cell.length_c   1.000
_cell.angle_alpha   90.00
_cell.angle_beta   90.00
_cell.angle_gamma   90.00
#
_symmetry.space_group_name_H-M   'P 1'
#
loop_
_entity.id
_entity.type
_entity.pdbx_description
1 polymer ?
#
loop_
_entity_poly.entity_id
_entity_poly.type
_entity_poly.pdbx_seq_one_letter_code
_entity_poly.pdbx_strand_id
1 'polypeptide(L)'
;MHVMKALALPVLAAALFAATPAAAPAQISIGIGVGEPVCPYGYFDYAPYSCAPYGYYGPEWFNGGVFIGAGRWFHGPAGFHGHVDNRWDPHHGYHGPLPEQHAQPFSHFQPNEARGPQGVVHEDHPEHFQGGGHMEAGHAGGGRR
;
A
#
# COMPACT_ATOMS: atom_id res chain seq x y z
N MET A 1 32.32 38.65 33.01
CA MET A 1 31.29 37.61 32.72
C MET A 1 30.40 37.91 31.50
N HIS A 2 30.74 38.90 30.65
CA HIS A 2 29.92 39.25 29.47
C HIS A 2 30.44 38.66 28.14
N VAL A 3 31.71 38.23 28.10
CA VAL A 3 32.34 37.64 26.89
C VAL A 3 31.80 36.23 26.61
N MET A 4 31.46 35.44 27.63
CA MET A 4 30.88 34.10 27.46
C MET A 4 29.46 34.12 26.86
N LYS A 5 28.68 35.20 27.09
CA LYS A 5 27.37 35.39 26.45
C LYS A 5 27.49 35.82 24.99
N ALA A 6 28.53 36.58 24.64
CA ALA A 6 28.77 37.06 23.28
C ALA A 6 29.16 35.94 22.30
N LEU A 7 29.73 34.84 22.80
CA LEU A 7 30.12 33.68 22.00
C LEU A 7 29.01 32.63 21.82
N ALA A 8 27.94 32.66 22.62
CA ALA A 8 26.86 31.68 22.54
C ALA A 8 25.95 31.88 21.31
N LEU A 9 25.75 33.13 20.91
CA LEU A 9 24.90 33.51 19.77
C LEU A 9 25.41 33.04 18.40
N PRO A 10 26.70 33.21 18.02
CA PRO A 10 27.19 32.73 16.73
C PRO A 10 27.23 31.20 16.62
N VAL A 11 27.46 30.50 17.73
CA VAL A 11 27.48 29.02 17.76
C VAL A 11 26.07 28.46 17.53
N LEU A 12 25.05 29.07 18.14
CA LEU A 12 23.67 28.65 17.95
C LEU A 12 23.19 28.95 16.51
N ALA A 13 23.59 30.09 15.94
CA ALA A 13 23.28 30.42 14.55
C ALA A 13 23.94 29.46 13.55
N ALA A 14 25.19 29.05 13.80
CA ALA A 14 25.90 28.07 12.97
C ALA A 14 25.25 26.67 13.06
N ALA A 15 24.79 26.27 14.25
CA ALA A 15 24.10 24.99 14.46
C ALA A 15 22.75 24.92 13.72
N LEU A 16 22.02 26.04 13.65
CA LEU A 16 20.74 26.12 12.92
C LEU A 16 20.93 26.07 11.40
N PHE A 17 22.03 26.61 10.87
CA PHE A 17 22.34 26.55 9.43
C PHE A 17 22.80 25.17 8.94
N ALA A 18 23.30 24.31 9.83
CA ALA A 18 23.66 22.93 9.51
C ALA A 18 22.44 21.99 9.40
N ALA A 19 21.26 22.43 9.86
CA ALA A 19 20.02 21.67 9.80
C ALA A 19 19.26 21.88 8.48
N THR A 20 19.96 21.93 7.34
CA THR A 20 19.30 21.93 6.03
C THR A 20 18.58 20.59 5.87
N PRO A 21 17.24 20.56 5.76
CA PRO A 21 16.56 19.32 5.40
C PRO A 21 17.11 18.91 4.03
N ALA A 22 17.63 17.68 3.93
CA ALA A 22 17.98 17.12 2.64
C ALA A 22 16.72 17.18 1.78
N ALA A 23 16.74 18.02 0.74
CA ALA A 23 15.70 18.02 -0.27
C ALA A 23 15.74 16.64 -0.91
N ALA A 24 14.84 15.75 -0.48
CA ALA A 24 14.67 14.46 -1.10
C ALA A 24 14.35 14.71 -2.58
N PRO A 25 15.05 14.07 -3.53
CA PRO A 25 14.71 14.22 -4.94
C PRO A 25 13.27 13.72 -5.17
N ALA A 26 12.34 14.66 -5.32
CA ALA A 26 11.01 14.41 -5.84
C ALA A 26 11.14 14.10 -7.35
N GLN A 27 11.54 12.87 -7.65
CA GLN A 27 11.60 12.35 -9.00
C GLN A 27 10.21 11.96 -9.46
N ILE A 28 9.54 12.88 -10.17
CA ILE A 28 8.27 12.63 -10.83
C ILE A 28 8.59 11.92 -12.15
N SER A 29 8.51 10.58 -12.15
CA SER A 29 8.52 9.81 -13.40
C SER A 29 7.11 9.82 -13.98
N ILE A 30 6.82 10.78 -14.86
CA ILE A 30 5.66 10.71 -15.74
C ILE A 30 6.05 9.77 -16.89
N GLY A 31 5.86 8.48 -16.64
CA GLY A 31 5.96 7.46 -17.69
C GLY A 31 4.86 7.69 -18.71
N ILE A 32 5.26 8.05 -19.92
CA ILE A 32 4.38 8.19 -21.09
C ILE A 32 3.84 6.78 -21.44
N GLY A 33 2.71 6.42 -20.82
CA GLY A 33 1.68 5.53 -21.36
C GLY A 33 1.96 4.06 -21.68
N VAL A 34 3.15 3.50 -21.38
CA VAL A 34 3.42 2.08 -21.76
C VAL A 34 3.86 1.19 -20.59
N GLY A 35 4.68 1.71 -19.67
CA GLY A 35 5.21 0.94 -18.53
C GLY A 35 4.27 0.85 -17.32
N GLU A 36 4.46 -0.18 -16.50
CA GLU A 36 3.79 -0.32 -15.20
C GLU A 36 4.16 0.85 -14.27
N PRO A 37 3.22 1.41 -13.50
CA PRO A 37 3.53 2.42 -12.49
C PRO A 37 4.56 1.91 -11.48
N VAL A 38 5.62 2.70 -11.27
CA VAL A 38 6.64 2.38 -10.27
C VAL A 38 6.17 2.87 -8.91
N CYS A 39 5.51 1.98 -8.17
CA CYS A 39 4.98 2.25 -6.84
C CYS A 39 5.41 1.16 -5.84
N PRO A 40 5.64 1.47 -4.56
CA PRO A 40 6.22 0.52 -3.59
C PRO A 40 5.34 -0.66 -3.28
N TYR A 41 4.03 -0.40 -3.31
CA TYR A 41 2.99 -1.32 -2.84
C TYR A 41 1.90 -1.51 -3.89
N GLY A 42 2.24 -1.22 -5.14
CA GLY A 42 1.31 -1.21 -6.26
C GLY A 42 0.58 0.11 -6.43
N TYR A 43 -0.40 0.07 -7.32
CA TYR A 43 -1.16 1.21 -7.83
C TYR A 43 -2.64 0.85 -7.90
N PHE A 44 -3.53 1.84 -7.90
CA PHE A 44 -4.94 1.58 -8.12
C PHE A 44 -5.18 1.02 -9.52
N ASP A 45 -6.10 0.06 -9.64
CA ASP A 45 -6.49 -0.62 -10.89
C ASP A 45 -7.24 0.28 -11.89
N TYR A 46 -7.50 1.53 -11.53
CA TYR A 46 -8.16 2.54 -12.36
C TYR A 46 -7.20 3.68 -12.76
N ALA A 47 -7.45 4.27 -13.93
CA ALA A 47 -6.68 5.43 -14.40
C ALA A 47 -6.87 6.63 -13.43
N PRO A 48 -5.80 7.40 -13.12
CA PRO A 48 -4.49 7.43 -13.78
C PRO A 48 -3.44 6.45 -13.21
N TYR A 49 -3.86 5.40 -12.49
CA TYR A 49 -2.99 4.40 -11.88
C TYR A 49 -2.00 4.99 -10.86
N SER A 50 -2.51 5.85 -9.97
CA SER A 50 -1.71 6.44 -8.89
C SER A 50 -1.28 5.38 -7.87
N CYS A 51 -0.16 5.62 -7.18
CA CYS A 51 0.34 4.72 -6.16
C CYS A 51 -0.66 4.53 -5.03
N ALA A 52 -0.94 3.26 -4.71
CA ALA A 52 -1.85 2.90 -3.65
C ALA A 52 -1.12 2.88 -2.30
N PRO A 53 -1.74 3.37 -1.22
CA PRO A 53 -1.26 3.21 0.15
C PRO A 53 -1.00 1.76 0.52
N TYR A 54 0.03 1.58 1.36
CA TYR A 54 0.17 0.33 2.07
C TYR A 54 -1.10 0.13 2.89
N GLY A 55 -1.87 -0.90 2.54
CA GLY A 55 -3.14 -1.22 3.20
C GLY A 55 -4.20 -1.59 2.20
N TYR A 56 -4.08 -1.03 0.99
CA TYR A 56 -5.07 -1.23 -0.04
C TYR A 56 -5.10 -2.67 -0.57
N TYR A 57 -3.95 -3.24 -0.95
CA TYR A 57 -3.88 -4.63 -1.42
C TYR A 57 -3.59 -5.61 -0.28
N GLY A 58 -4.32 -6.73 -0.27
CA GLY A 58 -4.06 -7.87 0.61
C GLY A 58 -2.80 -8.65 0.22
N PRO A 59 -2.29 -9.53 1.12
CA PRO A 59 -1.09 -10.33 0.88
C PRO A 59 -1.12 -11.17 -0.41
N GLU A 60 -2.31 -11.54 -0.88
CA GLU A 60 -2.53 -12.35 -2.09
C GLU A 60 -2.02 -11.65 -3.36
N TRP A 61 -1.96 -10.32 -3.35
CA TRP A 61 -1.43 -9.52 -4.47
C TRP A 61 0.10 -9.44 -4.50
N PHE A 62 0.78 -10.12 -3.58
CA PHE A 62 2.24 -10.09 -3.45
C PHE A 62 2.83 -11.48 -3.55
N ASN A 63 3.78 -11.67 -4.45
CA ASN A 63 4.60 -12.88 -4.54
C ASN A 63 5.98 -12.59 -3.94
N GLY A 64 6.28 -13.16 -2.77
CA GLY A 64 7.54 -12.90 -2.07
C GLY A 64 7.75 -11.43 -1.68
N GLY A 65 6.65 -10.69 -1.46
CA GLY A 65 6.67 -9.25 -1.17
C GLY A 65 6.70 -8.35 -2.42
N VAL A 66 6.75 -8.92 -3.62
CA VAL A 66 6.69 -8.17 -4.89
C VAL A 66 5.24 -8.11 -5.36
N PHE A 67 4.73 -6.90 -5.62
CA PHE A 67 3.40 -6.69 -6.18
C PHE A 67 3.29 -7.34 -7.56
N ILE A 68 2.26 -8.15 -7.78
CA ILE A 68 2.08 -8.92 -9.03
C ILE A 68 1.35 -8.14 -10.14
N GLY A 69 1.02 -6.87 -9.88
CA GLY A 69 0.32 -5.99 -10.80
C GLY A 69 -1.20 -6.02 -10.63
N ALA A 70 -1.87 -5.10 -11.33
CA ALA A 70 -3.31 -5.05 -11.49
C ALA A 70 -3.65 -4.50 -12.90
N GLY A 71 -4.87 -4.75 -13.34
CA GLY A 71 -5.36 -4.36 -14.66
C GLY A 71 -4.47 -4.88 -15.79
N ARG A 72 -4.05 -3.97 -16.67
CA ARG A 72 -3.27 -4.29 -17.88
C ARG A 72 -1.84 -4.78 -17.61
N TRP A 73 -1.32 -4.61 -16.40
CA TRP A 73 -0.01 -5.12 -15.99
C TRP A 73 -0.11 -6.22 -14.95
N PHE A 74 -1.24 -6.92 -14.86
CA PHE A 74 -1.34 -8.09 -14.00
C PHE A 74 -0.49 -9.24 -14.56
N HIS A 75 0.30 -9.88 -13.69
CA HIS A 75 1.23 -10.97 -14.04
C HIS A 75 1.02 -12.24 -13.22
N GLY A 76 -0.08 -12.30 -12.45
CA GLY A 76 -0.42 -13.44 -11.61
C GLY A 76 -1.15 -14.57 -12.36
N PRO A 77 -1.59 -15.60 -11.62
CA PRO A 77 -2.24 -16.76 -12.20
C PRO A 77 -3.62 -16.44 -12.81
N ALA A 78 -4.07 -17.28 -13.73
CA ALA A 78 -5.42 -17.18 -14.27
C ALA A 78 -6.47 -17.46 -13.18
N GLY A 79 -7.59 -16.74 -13.20
CA GLY A 79 -8.65 -16.85 -12.17
C GLY A 79 -8.21 -16.31 -10.80
N PHE A 80 -7.20 -15.44 -10.77
CA PHE A 80 -6.76 -14.79 -9.54
C PHE A 80 -7.86 -13.88 -8.99
N HIS A 81 -8.05 -13.96 -7.68
CA HIS A 81 -8.88 -13.06 -6.90
C HIS A 81 -8.11 -12.75 -5.63
N GLY A 82 -8.08 -11.47 -5.27
CA GLY A 82 -7.40 -11.00 -4.07
C GLY A 82 -8.24 -9.96 -3.36
N HIS A 83 -7.99 -9.81 -2.07
CA HIS A 83 -8.73 -8.84 -1.29
C HIS A 83 -8.12 -7.45 -1.38
N VAL A 84 -8.97 -6.46 -1.25
CA VAL A 84 -8.59 -5.07 -1.07
C VAL A 84 -9.27 -4.47 0.16
N ASP A 85 -8.71 -3.38 0.65
CA ASP A 85 -9.31 -2.52 1.65
C ASP A 85 -9.57 -1.14 1.04
N ASN A 86 -10.77 -0.94 0.52
CA ASN A 86 -11.18 0.31 -0.13
C ASN A 86 -11.24 1.51 0.81
N ARG A 87 -11.13 1.33 2.14
CA ARG A 87 -11.03 2.49 3.04
C ARG A 87 -9.77 3.32 2.76
N TRP A 88 -8.81 2.76 2.04
CA TRP A 88 -7.60 3.41 1.57
C TRP A 88 -7.71 4.02 0.15
N ASP A 89 -8.86 3.90 -0.49
CA ASP A 89 -9.11 4.45 -1.83
C ASP A 89 -9.66 5.88 -1.75
N PRO A 90 -9.04 6.86 -2.43
CA PRO A 90 -9.54 8.23 -2.51
C PRO A 90 -11.00 8.35 -2.98
N HIS A 91 -11.47 7.45 -3.87
CA HIS A 91 -12.86 7.42 -4.31
C HIS A 91 -13.84 6.99 -3.21
N HIS A 92 -13.34 6.32 -2.18
CA HIS A 92 -14.12 5.84 -1.04
C HIS A 92 -13.93 6.72 0.22
N GLY A 93 -13.40 7.93 0.05
CA GLY A 93 -13.26 8.93 1.13
C GLY A 93 -11.92 8.87 1.87
N TYR A 94 -10.93 8.15 1.36
CA TYR A 94 -9.58 8.24 1.89
C TYR A 94 -8.95 9.59 1.57
N HIS A 95 -8.50 10.30 2.61
CA HIS A 95 -7.81 11.59 2.50
C HIS A 95 -6.43 11.59 3.15
N GLY A 96 -5.93 10.41 3.52
CA GLY A 96 -4.61 10.27 4.12
C GLY A 96 -3.48 10.43 3.10
N PRO A 97 -2.23 10.49 3.57
CA PRO A 97 -1.08 10.58 2.68
C PRO A 97 -0.97 9.30 1.84
N LEU A 98 -0.86 9.44 0.53
CA LEU A 98 -0.40 8.34 -0.33
C LEU A 98 1.04 7.97 0.08
N PRO A 99 1.42 6.68 0.02
CA PRO A 99 2.64 6.21 0.65
C PRO A 99 3.84 6.71 -0.16
N GLU A 100 4.88 7.11 0.55
CA GLU A 100 6.18 7.38 -0.05
C GLU A 100 6.84 6.09 -0.54
N GLN A 101 7.86 6.21 -1.39
CA GLN A 101 8.44 5.08 -2.11
C GLN A 101 9.04 3.97 -1.22
N HIS A 102 9.20 4.23 0.08
CA HIS A 102 9.85 3.36 1.07
C HIS A 102 9.09 3.36 2.40
N ALA A 103 7.77 3.49 2.36
CA ALA A 103 6.98 3.36 3.58
C ALA A 103 7.25 1.98 4.25
N GLN A 104 6.95 1.87 5.54
CA GLN A 104 7.15 0.65 6.29
C GLN A 104 5.90 -0.22 6.20
N PRO A 105 6.04 -1.56 6.12
CA PRO A 105 4.89 -2.42 6.13
C PRO A 105 4.17 -2.35 7.49
N PHE A 106 2.88 -1.96 7.53
CA PHE A 106 1.98 -2.19 8.66
C PHE A 106 1.74 -3.69 8.87
N SER A 107 1.49 -4.05 10.13
CA SER A 107 0.92 -5.34 10.51
C SER A 107 -0.60 -5.18 10.67
N HIS A 108 -1.36 -6.16 10.16
CA HIS A 108 -2.83 -6.26 10.16
C HIS A 108 -3.57 -5.64 8.96
N PHE A 109 -3.74 -6.44 7.90
CA PHE A 109 -4.62 -6.16 6.77
C PHE A 109 -6.09 -6.44 7.16
N GLN A 110 -7.00 -5.57 6.74
CA GLN A 110 -8.43 -5.66 7.04
C GLN A 110 -9.24 -5.57 5.73
N PRO A 111 -9.52 -6.70 5.07
CA PRO A 111 -10.22 -6.70 3.80
C PRO A 111 -11.66 -6.19 3.95
N ASN A 112 -12.15 -5.48 2.93
CA ASN A 112 -13.58 -5.14 2.82
C ASN A 112 -14.17 -5.42 1.43
N GLU A 113 -13.35 -5.83 0.45
CA GLU A 113 -13.80 -6.19 -0.89
C GLU A 113 -12.87 -7.23 -1.52
N ALA A 114 -13.43 -8.08 -2.39
CA ALA A 114 -12.67 -8.96 -3.27
C ALA A 114 -12.62 -8.37 -4.68
N ARG A 115 -11.43 -8.39 -5.30
CA ARG A 115 -11.22 -7.95 -6.67
C ARG A 115 -10.46 -8.99 -7.49
N GLY A 116 -10.84 -9.07 -8.75
CA GLY A 116 -10.07 -9.73 -9.78
C GLY A 116 -9.03 -8.76 -10.36
N PRO A 117 -8.15 -9.24 -11.23
CA PRO A 117 -7.11 -8.40 -11.82
C PRO A 117 -7.68 -7.24 -12.64
N GLN A 118 -8.87 -7.36 -13.23
CA GLN A 118 -9.50 -6.26 -13.99
C GLN A 118 -10.40 -5.33 -13.18
N GLY A 119 -10.56 -5.58 -11.87
CA GLY A 119 -11.39 -4.78 -10.98
C GLY A 119 -12.37 -5.61 -10.15
N VAL A 120 -13.48 -4.98 -9.75
CA VAL A 120 -14.53 -5.62 -8.94
C VAL A 120 -15.05 -6.86 -9.66
N VAL A 121 -15.03 -7.99 -8.97
CA VAL A 121 -15.70 -9.21 -9.44
C VAL A 121 -17.18 -9.06 -9.19
N HIS A 122 -17.94 -8.83 -10.26
CA HIS A 122 -19.38 -9.06 -10.25
C HIS A 122 -19.60 -10.52 -10.65
N GLU A 123 -19.41 -11.43 -9.69
CA GLU A 123 -19.68 -12.84 -9.96
C GLU A 123 -21.20 -13.07 -9.96
N ASP A 124 -21.75 -13.50 -11.10
CA ASP A 124 -23.14 -13.95 -11.25
C ASP A 124 -23.41 -15.33 -10.58
N HIS A 125 -22.51 -15.77 -9.70
CA HIS A 125 -22.63 -16.98 -8.90
C HIS A 125 -22.18 -16.69 -7.46
N PRO A 126 -23.08 -16.82 -6.45
CA PRO A 126 -22.73 -16.58 -5.07
C PRO A 126 -22.01 -17.81 -4.52
N GLU A 127 -20.74 -17.98 -4.87
CA GLU A 127 -19.86 -18.80 -4.03
C GLU A 127 -19.64 -17.99 -2.75
N HIS A 128 -20.26 -18.44 -1.66
CA HIS A 128 -20.28 -17.78 -0.35
C HIS A 128 -18.89 -17.29 0.11
N PHE A 129 -18.57 -16.02 -0.17
CA PHE A 129 -17.41 -15.36 0.43
C PHE A 129 -17.80 -14.82 1.80
N GLN A 130 -17.58 -15.64 2.83
CA GLN A 130 -17.65 -15.23 4.23
C GLN A 130 -16.53 -14.22 4.52
N GLY A 131 -16.89 -12.94 4.49
CA GLY A 131 -16.14 -11.92 5.20
C GLY A 131 -16.10 -12.25 6.69
N GLY A 132 -14.89 -12.43 7.22
CA GLY A 132 -14.57 -12.35 8.65
C GLY A 132 -15.10 -13.48 9.54
N GLY A 133 -14.20 -14.35 10.00
CA GLY A 133 -14.52 -15.29 11.08
C GLY A 133 -13.32 -16.09 11.57
N HIS A 134 -12.70 -15.61 12.64
CA HIS A 134 -12.01 -16.35 13.71
C HIS A 134 -10.95 -17.43 13.37
N MET A 135 -9.74 -17.17 13.87
CA MET A 135 -8.78 -18.23 14.22
C MET A 135 -9.42 -19.12 15.29
N GLU A 136 -9.82 -20.35 14.95
CA GLU A 136 -10.11 -21.37 15.96
C GLU A 136 -9.49 -22.70 15.55
N ALA A 137 -8.43 -23.08 16.27
CA ALA A 137 -7.88 -24.42 16.26
C ALA A 137 -8.89 -25.37 16.92
N GLY A 138 -9.39 -26.37 16.18
CA GLY A 138 -10.37 -27.32 16.69
C GLY A 138 -10.16 -28.73 16.14
N HIS A 139 -9.67 -29.63 16.99
CA HIS A 139 -9.67 -31.08 16.77
C HIS A 139 -11.11 -31.64 16.84
N ALA A 140 -11.50 -32.48 15.87
CA ALA A 140 -12.47 -33.60 15.94
C ALA A 140 -12.65 -34.12 14.50
N GLY A 141 -12.64 -35.41 14.16
CA GLY A 141 -13.10 -36.58 14.88
C GLY A 141 -14.25 -37.22 14.09
N GLY A 142 -13.99 -38.36 13.42
CA GLY A 142 -15.00 -39.36 13.09
C GLY A 142 -15.67 -39.30 11.71
N GLY A 143 -15.34 -40.26 10.85
CA GLY A 143 -16.11 -40.60 9.65
C GLY A 143 -16.23 -42.12 9.51
N ARG A 144 -17.37 -42.68 9.91
CA ARG A 144 -17.86 -43.98 9.44
C ARG A 144 -18.73 -43.72 8.22
N ARG A 145 -18.45 -44.37 7.09
CA ARG A 145 -19.37 -45.23 6.33
C ARG A 145 -18.54 -46.19 5.49
#